data_AF-A0A7W4FXU4-F1
#
_entry.id   AF-A0A7W4FXU4-F1
#
_cell.length_a   1.000
_cell.length_b   1.000
_cell.length_c   1.000
_cell.angle_alpha   90.00
_cell.angle_beta   90.00
_cell.angle_gamma   90.00
#
_symmetry.space_group_name_H-M   'P 1'
#
loop_
_entity.id
_entity.type
_entity.pdbx_description
1 polymer ?
#
loop_
_entity_poly.entity_id
_entity_poly.type
_entity_poly.pdbx_seq_one_letter_code
_entity_poly.pdbx_strand_id
1 'polypeptide(L)'
;MYSKFLRYSTTGARLIVGNVLLAPFVIMYKLGILPANKMRPIASFVAFYQKEHHALDAIGLDFTKQVIPQFIRSHALDKIRWHKDNGDHVVVVSASIDIYLKHWCNELGVMLICSELAVNNGKLSGFYTSGDCSEKMKSKRICERFNLDHYDCVYAYGDTAEDLDMLSIADEKYMNWVKVKD
;
A
#
# COMPACT_ATOMS: atom_id res chain seq x y z
N MET A 1 0.93 -5.62 -5.45
CA MET A 1 0.53 -4.54 -6.38
C MET A 1 1.64 -3.53 -6.66
N TYR A 2 2.37 -3.04 -5.65
CA TYR A 2 3.49 -2.09 -5.80
C TYR A 2 4.41 -2.34 -7.01
N SER A 3 5.05 -3.52 -7.10
CA SER A 3 6.01 -3.80 -8.18
C SER A 3 5.37 -3.83 -9.58
N LYS A 4 4.07 -4.15 -9.67
CA LYS A 4 3.32 -4.08 -10.93
C LYS A 4 3.13 -2.63 -11.35
N PHE A 5 2.74 -1.75 -10.41
CA PHE A 5 2.60 -0.32 -10.67
C PHE A 5 3.93 0.32 -11.07
N LEU A 6 5.04 -0.05 -10.41
CA LEU A 6 6.38 0.45 -10.73
C LEU A 6 6.74 0.19 -12.20
N ARG A 7 6.48 -1.03 -12.69
CA ARG A 7 6.71 -1.42 -14.09
C ARG A 7 5.73 -0.76 -15.04
N TYR A 8 4.47 -0.64 -14.65
CA TYR A 8 3.42 -0.03 -15.46
C TYR A 8 3.66 1.47 -15.68
N SER A 9 4.13 2.17 -14.66
CA SER A 9 4.28 3.64 -14.66
C SER A 9 5.64 4.12 -15.16
N THR A 10 6.62 3.23 -15.36
CA THR A 10 7.99 3.60 -15.75
C THR A 10 8.30 3.11 -17.15
N THR A 11 8.56 4.05 -18.07
CA THR A 11 8.79 3.78 -19.49
C THR A 11 10.06 4.48 -20.00
N GLY A 12 10.50 4.13 -21.21
CA GLY A 12 11.60 4.79 -21.93
C GLY A 12 12.95 4.71 -21.20
N ALA A 13 13.72 5.80 -21.30
CA ALA A 13 15.07 5.89 -20.72
C ALA A 13 15.07 5.65 -19.20
N ARG A 14 14.03 6.12 -18.49
CA ARG A 14 13.93 5.95 -17.04
C ARG A 14 13.78 4.48 -16.64
N LEU A 15 13.11 3.65 -17.45
CA LEU A 15 13.02 2.21 -17.20
C LEU A 15 14.40 1.54 -17.32
N ILE A 16 15.15 1.88 -18.37
CA ILE A 16 16.48 1.31 -18.63
C ILE A 16 17.44 1.72 -17.51
N VAL A 17 17.57 3.02 -17.25
CA VAL A 17 18.45 3.56 -16.20
C VAL A 17 18.02 3.03 -14.83
N GLY A 18 16.71 3.01 -14.56
CA GLY A 18 16.17 2.51 -13.31
C GLY A 18 16.50 1.04 -13.06
N ASN A 19 16.40 0.18 -14.09
CA ASN A 19 16.77 -1.22 -13.96
C ASN A 19 18.26 -1.40 -13.63
N VAL A 20 19.14 -0.61 -14.23
CA VAL A 20 20.58 -0.64 -13.95
C VAL A 20 20.86 -0.19 -12.51
N LEU A 21 20.29 0.95 -12.08
CA LEU A 21 20.49 1.48 -10.74
C LEU A 21 19.90 0.58 -9.64
N LEU A 22 18.75 -0.06 -9.91
CA LEU A 22 18.08 -0.93 -8.94
C LEU A 22 18.64 -2.35 -8.91
N ALA A 23 19.41 -2.79 -9.91
CA ALA A 23 19.93 -4.15 -9.99
C ALA A 23 20.64 -4.64 -8.70
N PRO A 24 21.62 -3.94 -8.12
CA PRO A 24 22.28 -4.38 -6.89
C PRO A 24 21.29 -4.50 -5.71
N PHE A 25 20.38 -3.54 -5.56
CA PHE A 25 19.38 -3.56 -4.49
C PHE A 25 18.35 -4.67 -4.67
N VAL A 26 17.93 -4.96 -5.91
CA VAL A 26 17.05 -6.10 -6.23
C VAL A 26 17.73 -7.42 -5.90
N ILE A 27 19.02 -7.56 -6.18
CA ILE A 27 19.79 -8.76 -5.82
C ILE A 27 19.80 -8.91 -4.29
N MET A 28 20.16 -7.86 -3.55
CA MET A 28 20.14 -7.88 -2.08
C MET A 28 18.75 -8.20 -1.50
N TYR A 29 17.69 -7.67 -2.12
CA TYR A 29 16.31 -7.95 -1.73
C TYR A 29 15.95 -9.42 -1.95
N LYS A 30 16.29 -9.99 -3.12
CA LYS A 30 16.05 -11.41 -3.42
C LYS A 30 16.85 -12.36 -2.54
N LEU A 31 18.03 -11.94 -2.08
CA LEU A 31 18.84 -12.68 -1.11
C LEU A 31 18.36 -12.55 0.35
N GLY A 32 17.30 -11.76 0.60
CA GLY A 32 16.76 -11.52 1.95
C GLY A 32 17.60 -10.57 2.81
N ILE A 33 18.65 -9.96 2.25
CA ILE A 33 19.54 -9.02 2.94
C ILE A 33 18.87 -7.66 3.09
N LEU A 34 18.18 -7.21 2.04
CA LEU A 34 17.45 -5.94 2.03
C LEU A 34 15.95 -6.20 2.22
N PRO A 35 15.32 -5.73 3.31
CA PRO A 35 13.90 -5.91 3.53
C PRO A 35 13.05 -5.04 2.59
N ALA A 36 11.79 -5.44 2.38
CA ALA A 36 10.88 -4.78 1.44
C ALA A 36 10.61 -3.32 1.79
N ASN A 37 10.50 -2.99 3.09
CA ASN A 37 10.30 -1.64 3.61
C ASN A 37 11.46 -0.68 3.34
N LYS A 38 12.66 -1.20 3.05
CA LYS A 38 13.81 -0.41 2.56
C LYS A 38 13.89 -0.39 1.04
N MET A 39 13.52 -1.49 0.38
CA MET A 39 13.54 -1.59 -1.08
C MET A 39 12.50 -0.66 -1.74
N ARG A 40 11.29 -0.54 -1.17
CA ARG A 40 10.21 0.30 -1.70
C ARG A 40 10.60 1.78 -1.79
N PRO A 41 11.13 2.45 -0.74
CA PRO A 41 11.64 3.81 -0.85
C PRO A 41 12.70 4.01 -1.95
N ILE A 42 13.66 3.09 -2.06
CA ILE A 42 14.73 3.16 -3.08
C ILE A 42 14.12 3.07 -4.49
N ALA A 43 13.24 2.09 -4.71
CA ALA A 43 12.55 1.90 -5.99
C ALA A 43 11.67 3.10 -6.35
N SER A 44 10.92 3.64 -5.38
CA SER A 44 10.08 4.83 -5.55
C SER A 44 10.92 6.05 -5.91
N PHE A 45 12.07 6.25 -5.26
CA PHE A 45 12.97 7.35 -5.58
C PHE A 45 13.45 7.27 -7.03
N VAL A 46 14.01 6.12 -7.43
CA VAL A 46 14.54 5.93 -8.79
C VAL A 46 13.45 6.08 -9.86
N ALA A 47 12.23 5.59 -9.59
CA ALA A 47 11.14 5.63 -10.57
C ALA A 47 10.42 6.97 -10.66
N PHE A 48 10.35 7.74 -9.56
CA PHE A 48 9.43 8.86 -9.44
C PHE A 48 10.09 10.21 -9.20
N TYR A 49 11.38 10.26 -8.86
CA TYR A 49 12.09 11.53 -8.66
C TYR A 49 11.89 12.49 -9.84
N GLN A 50 11.44 13.72 -9.54
CA GLN A 50 11.17 14.81 -10.48
C GLN A 50 10.08 14.53 -11.52
N LYS A 51 9.25 13.50 -11.34
CA LYS A 51 8.04 13.34 -12.16
C LYS A 51 6.96 14.32 -11.74
N GLU A 52 6.21 14.83 -12.71
CA GLU A 52 4.97 15.59 -12.44
C GLU A 52 3.97 14.70 -11.70
N HIS A 53 3.50 15.17 -10.54
CA HIS A 53 2.56 14.43 -9.71
C HIS A 53 1.25 14.15 -10.46
N HIS A 54 0.70 15.16 -11.13
CA HIS A 54 -0.55 15.01 -11.90
C HIS A 54 -0.43 13.97 -13.03
N ALA A 55 0.71 13.90 -13.70
CA ALA A 55 0.94 12.91 -14.75
C ALA A 55 1.01 11.49 -14.17
N LEU A 56 1.69 11.30 -13.02
CA LEU A 56 1.73 10.00 -12.36
C LEU A 56 0.37 9.62 -11.76
N ASP A 57 -0.39 10.60 -11.27
CA ASP A 57 -1.74 10.40 -10.74
C ASP A 57 -2.72 9.88 -11.80
N ALA A 58 -2.67 10.45 -13.01
CA ALA A 58 -3.44 9.96 -14.14
C ALA A 58 -3.10 8.50 -14.50
N ILE A 59 -1.81 8.14 -14.46
CA ILE A 59 -1.37 6.74 -14.62
C ILE A 59 -1.87 5.87 -13.46
N GLY A 60 -1.90 6.41 -12.24
CA GLY A 60 -2.46 5.76 -11.06
C GLY A 60 -3.94 5.41 -11.25
N LEU A 61 -4.73 6.35 -11.76
CA LEU A 61 -6.14 6.13 -12.08
C LEU A 61 -6.33 5.06 -13.17
N ASP A 62 -5.53 5.11 -14.24
CA ASP A 62 -5.60 4.10 -15.31
C ASP A 62 -5.22 2.71 -14.79
N PHE A 63 -4.16 2.62 -13.98
CA PHE A 63 -3.77 1.37 -13.32
C PHE A 63 -4.87 0.82 -12.41
N THR A 64 -5.56 1.70 -11.69
CA THR A 64 -6.72 1.33 -10.87
C THR A 64 -7.84 0.74 -11.69
N LYS A 65 -8.18 1.32 -12.84
CA LYS A 65 -9.27 0.83 -13.68
C LYS A 65 -8.92 -0.42 -14.47
N GLN A 66 -7.69 -0.50 -14.97
CA GLN A 66 -7.29 -1.55 -15.91
C GLN A 66 -6.65 -2.75 -15.23
N VAL A 67 -5.85 -2.53 -14.19
CA VAL A 67 -4.99 -3.57 -13.61
C VAL A 67 -5.55 -4.11 -12.31
N ILE A 68 -5.97 -3.26 -11.37
CA ILE A 68 -6.44 -3.70 -10.06
C ILE A 68 -7.55 -4.77 -10.14
N PRO A 69 -8.62 -4.62 -10.95
CA PRO A 69 -9.71 -5.60 -11.03
C PRO A 69 -9.27 -7.02 -11.37
N GLN A 70 -8.15 -7.17 -12.08
CA GLN A 70 -7.60 -8.47 -12.48
C GLN A 70 -6.93 -9.23 -11.30
N PHE A 71 -6.61 -8.54 -10.21
CA PHE A 71 -5.89 -9.09 -9.06
C PHE A 71 -6.68 -9.05 -7.75
N ILE A 72 -7.86 -8.41 -7.74
CA ILE A 72 -8.71 -8.39 -6.56
C ILE A 72 -9.36 -9.76 -6.36
N ARG A 73 -9.29 -10.24 -5.12
CA ARG A 73 -9.95 -11.48 -4.69
C ARG A 73 -11.41 -11.18 -4.38
N SER A 74 -12.34 -11.95 -4.95
CA SER A 74 -13.79 -11.73 -4.76
C SER A 74 -14.17 -11.74 -3.29
N HIS A 75 -13.68 -12.71 -2.52
CA HIS A 75 -13.97 -12.83 -1.09
C HIS A 75 -13.47 -11.63 -0.26
N ALA A 76 -12.45 -10.90 -0.74
CA ALA A 76 -12.03 -9.65 -0.09
C ALA A 76 -13.04 -8.52 -0.31
N LEU A 77 -13.59 -8.41 -1.52
CA LEU A 77 -14.66 -7.44 -1.81
C LEU A 77 -15.94 -7.79 -1.04
N ASP A 78 -16.29 -9.07 -0.98
CA ASP A 78 -17.46 -9.51 -0.23
C ASP A 78 -17.31 -9.21 1.25
N LYS A 79 -16.10 -9.36 1.81
CA LYS A 79 -15.87 -9.02 3.22
C LYS A 79 -15.90 -7.52 3.48
N ILE A 80 -15.38 -6.70 2.56
CA ILE A 80 -15.54 -5.24 2.61
C ILE A 80 -17.03 -4.87 2.60
N ARG A 81 -17.83 -5.47 1.71
CA ARG A 81 -19.28 -5.21 1.65
C ARG A 81 -19.97 -5.60 2.94
N TRP A 82 -19.68 -6.79 3.46
CA TRP A 82 -20.25 -7.25 4.73
C TRP A 82 -19.98 -6.28 5.88
N HIS A 83 -18.75 -5.76 6.02
CA HIS A 83 -18.44 -4.75 7.03
C HIS A 83 -19.21 -3.45 6.82
N LYS A 84 -19.30 -2.98 5.57
CA LYS A 84 -20.09 -1.78 5.24
C LYS A 84 -21.58 -1.96 5.55
N ASP A 85 -22.14 -3.12 5.24
CA ASP A 85 -23.56 -3.42 5.49
C ASP A 85 -23.87 -3.50 6.99
N ASN A 86 -22.88 -3.84 7.82
CA ASN A 86 -22.98 -3.77 9.29
C ASN A 86 -22.82 -2.36 9.87
N GLY A 87 -22.46 -1.36 9.04
CA GLY A 87 -22.17 -0.01 9.50
C GLY A 87 -20.75 0.21 10.02
N ASP A 88 -19.84 -0.74 9.78
CA ASP A 88 -18.46 -0.65 10.27
C ASP A 88 -17.65 0.42 9.54
N HIS A 89 -16.67 1.01 10.24
CA HIS A 89 -15.65 1.83 9.61
C HIS A 89 -14.62 0.96 8.86
N VAL A 90 -14.64 1.00 7.53
CA VAL A 90 -13.71 0.21 6.71
C VAL A 90 -12.50 1.04 6.27
N VAL A 91 -11.31 0.52 6.56
CA VAL A 91 -10.03 1.15 6.22
C VAL A 91 -9.11 0.14 5.51
N VAL A 92 -8.55 0.54 4.37
CA VAL A 92 -7.47 -0.20 3.70
C VAL A 92 -6.13 0.28 4.25
N VAL A 93 -5.32 -0.64 4.76
CA VAL A 93 -3.99 -0.34 5.32
C VAL A 93 -2.90 -1.07 4.54
N SER A 94 -2.05 -0.33 3.81
CA SER A 94 -1.13 -0.92 2.83
C SER A 94 0.24 -0.28 2.79
N ALA A 95 1.29 -1.10 2.65
CA ALA A 95 2.65 -0.63 2.39
C ALA A 95 2.85 -0.08 0.97
N SER A 96 1.87 -0.28 0.08
CA SER A 96 1.93 0.29 -1.26
C SER A 96 1.55 1.78 -1.25
N ILE A 97 1.57 2.39 -2.43
CA ILE A 97 1.52 3.84 -2.57
C ILE A 97 0.12 4.40 -2.84
N ASP A 98 -0.08 5.61 -2.33
CA ASP A 98 -1.30 6.41 -2.44
C ASP A 98 -1.74 6.67 -3.88
N ILE A 99 -0.78 6.89 -4.79
CA ILE A 99 -0.99 7.28 -6.19
C ILE A 99 -2.10 6.50 -6.90
N TYR A 100 -2.18 5.18 -6.69
CA TYR A 100 -3.22 4.36 -7.28
C TYR A 100 -4.24 3.88 -6.24
N LEU A 101 -3.81 3.63 -5.00
CA LEU A 101 -4.70 3.11 -3.96
C LEU A 101 -5.81 4.09 -3.59
N LYS A 102 -5.55 5.40 -3.64
CA LYS A 102 -6.56 6.42 -3.34
C LYS A 102 -7.75 6.32 -4.30
N HIS A 103 -7.49 6.14 -5.59
CA HIS A 103 -8.54 5.99 -6.61
C HIS A 103 -9.39 4.76 -6.33
N TRP A 104 -8.74 3.63 -6.01
CA TRP A 104 -9.45 2.38 -5.73
C TRP A 104 -10.29 2.45 -4.44
N CYS A 105 -9.73 3.04 -3.38
CA CYS A 105 -10.45 3.18 -2.11
C CYS A 105 -11.62 4.16 -2.23
N ASN A 106 -11.44 5.25 -3.01
CA ASN A 106 -12.51 6.20 -3.29
C ASN A 106 -13.67 5.54 -4.06
N GLU A 107 -13.39 4.70 -5.05
CA GLU A 107 -14.42 3.94 -5.80
C GLU A 107 -15.21 3.00 -4.87
N LEU A 108 -14.56 2.41 -3.87
CA LEU A 108 -15.21 1.55 -2.88
C LEU A 108 -15.89 2.33 -1.72
N GLY A 109 -15.62 3.63 -1.61
CA GLY A 109 -16.06 4.46 -0.48
C GLY A 109 -15.49 3.96 0.85
N VAL A 110 -14.20 3.62 0.89
CA VAL A 110 -13.49 3.18 2.09
C VAL A 110 -12.30 4.10 2.39
N MET A 111 -11.90 4.17 3.65
CA MET A 111 -10.74 4.97 4.06
C MET A 111 -9.42 4.30 3.66
N LEU A 112 -8.33 5.08 3.57
CA LEU A 112 -7.01 4.61 3.18
C LEU A 112 -5.94 5.09 4.14
N ILE A 113 -5.05 4.18 4.55
CA ILE A 113 -3.78 4.45 5.22
C ILE A 113 -2.68 3.73 4.42
N CYS A 114 -1.76 4.48 3.80
CA CYS A 114 -0.72 3.85 2.99
C CYS A 114 0.58 4.69 2.89
N SER A 115 1.56 4.21 2.11
CA SER A 115 2.80 4.95 1.87
C SER A 115 2.51 6.13 0.93
N GLU A 116 2.57 7.36 1.43
CA GLU A 116 2.25 8.56 0.64
C GLU A 116 3.52 9.13 0.00
N LEU A 117 3.52 9.36 -1.32
CA LEU A 117 4.63 10.04 -1.99
C LEU A 117 4.62 11.55 -1.68
N ALA A 118 5.77 12.09 -1.28
CA ALA A 118 5.92 13.51 -1.00
C ALA A 118 6.04 14.33 -2.31
N VAL A 119 5.24 15.40 -2.40
CA VAL A 119 5.14 16.30 -3.55
C VAL A 119 5.65 17.69 -3.18
N ASN A 120 6.57 18.23 -3.99
CA ASN A 120 7.11 19.59 -3.87
C ASN A 120 6.86 20.35 -5.18
N ASN A 121 6.12 21.45 -5.13
CA ASN A 121 5.82 22.31 -6.29
C ASN A 121 5.27 21.52 -7.50
N GLY A 122 4.30 20.63 -7.25
CA GLY A 122 3.67 19.81 -8.30
C GLY A 122 4.49 18.60 -8.77
N LYS A 123 5.73 18.44 -8.30
CA LYS A 123 6.62 17.33 -8.65
C LYS A 123 6.88 16.40 -7.48
N LEU A 124 7.11 15.13 -7.79
CA LEU A 124 7.46 14.12 -6.81
C LEU A 124 8.90 14.27 -6.34
N SER A 125 9.08 14.33 -5.02
CA SER A 125 10.39 14.39 -4.37
C SER A 125 11.17 13.07 -4.43
N GLY A 126 10.51 11.98 -4.82
CA GLY A 126 11.04 10.62 -4.78
C GLY A 126 10.96 9.95 -3.39
N PHE A 127 10.62 10.69 -2.33
CA PHE A 127 10.52 10.18 -0.97
C PHE A 127 9.06 9.99 -0.53
N TYR A 128 8.88 9.30 0.59
CA TYR A 128 7.58 9.21 1.27
C TYR A 128 7.43 10.32 2.31
N THR A 129 6.23 10.86 2.46
CA THR A 129 5.91 11.91 3.45
C THR A 129 6.22 11.44 4.88
N SER A 130 5.81 10.21 5.22
CA SER A 130 5.92 9.66 6.58
C SER A 130 6.58 8.27 6.60
N GLY A 131 7.39 7.97 5.59
CA GLY A 131 8.02 6.65 5.42
C GLY A 131 7.07 5.57 4.89
N ASP A 132 7.58 4.35 4.82
CA ASP A 132 6.87 3.17 4.32
C ASP A 132 5.82 2.67 5.34
N CYS A 133 4.61 2.35 4.88
CA CYS A 133 3.48 1.89 5.70
C CYS A 133 3.44 0.36 5.85
N SER A 134 4.49 -0.22 6.43
CA SER A 134 4.60 -1.66 6.69
C SER A 134 4.91 -1.95 8.15
N GLU A 135 4.72 -3.21 8.55
CA GLU A 135 5.08 -3.71 9.87
C GLU A 135 4.42 -2.83 10.96
N LYS A 136 5.20 -2.40 11.95
CA LYS A 136 4.74 -1.54 13.05
C LYS A 136 4.16 -0.21 12.61
N MET A 137 4.50 0.27 11.41
CA MET A 137 3.93 1.53 10.92
C MET A 137 2.44 1.38 10.59
N LYS A 138 1.96 0.17 10.29
CA LYS A 138 0.52 -0.04 10.05
C LYS A 138 -0.29 0.18 11.31
N SER A 139 0.03 -0.52 12.39
CA SER A 139 -0.65 -0.37 13.70
C SER A 139 -0.51 1.06 14.22
N LYS A 140 0.70 1.63 14.16
CA LYS A 140 0.97 2.99 14.62
C LYS A 140 0.06 4.00 13.94
N ARG A 141 -0.05 3.95 12.60
CA ARG A 141 -0.88 4.88 11.84
C ARG A 141 -2.38 4.65 12.04
N ILE A 142 -2.79 3.41 12.33
CA ILE A 142 -4.17 3.13 12.74
C ILE A 142 -4.45 3.82 14.07
N CYS A 143 -3.61 3.62 15.10
CA CYS A 143 -3.80 4.22 16.42
C CYS A 143 -3.63 5.75 16.44
N GLU A 144 -2.86 6.32 15.51
CA GLU A 144 -2.79 7.77 15.33
C GLU A 144 -4.10 8.37 14.77
N ARG A 145 -4.87 7.58 14.02
CA ARG A 145 -6.10 8.03 13.35
C ARG A 145 -7.37 7.63 14.08
N PHE A 146 -7.34 6.56 14.86
CA PHE A 146 -8.50 5.98 15.52
C PHE A 146 -8.19 5.67 16.98
N ASN A 147 -9.11 6.04 17.87
CA ASN A 147 -9.15 5.48 19.20
C ASN A 147 -9.90 4.14 19.14
N LEU A 148 -9.19 3.02 19.33
CA LEU A 148 -9.77 1.68 19.19
C LEU A 148 -10.78 1.36 20.30
N ASP A 149 -10.65 2.01 21.47
CA ASP A 149 -11.58 1.86 22.59
C ASP A 149 -13.00 2.38 22.28
N HIS A 150 -13.18 3.11 21.17
CA HIS A 150 -14.49 3.57 20.72
C HIS A 150 -15.24 2.54 19.85
N TYR A 151 -14.66 1.37 19.60
CA TYR A 151 -15.26 0.32 18.79
C TYR A 151 -15.57 -0.89 19.66
N ASP A 152 -16.77 -1.45 19.48
CA ASP A 152 -17.17 -2.69 20.19
C ASP A 152 -16.35 -3.91 19.76
N CYS A 153 -15.84 -3.88 18.52
CA CYS A 153 -15.01 -4.94 17.95
C CYS A 153 -14.15 -4.40 16.80
N VAL A 154 -12.88 -4.78 16.77
CA VAL A 154 -11.92 -4.45 15.72
C VAL A 154 -11.60 -5.70 14.91
N TYR A 155 -11.84 -5.63 13.60
CA TYR A 155 -11.45 -6.68 12.66
C TYR A 155 -10.19 -6.29 11.88
N ALA A 156 -9.25 -7.23 11.74
CA ALA A 156 -8.07 -7.04 10.90
C ALA A 156 -7.79 -8.25 10.00
N TYR A 157 -7.41 -7.95 8.76
CA TYR A 157 -7.11 -8.93 7.71
C TYR A 157 -5.72 -8.66 7.15
N GLY A 158 -4.86 -9.68 7.15
CA GLY A 158 -3.50 -9.61 6.62
C GLY A 158 -3.15 -10.85 5.81
N ASP A 159 -2.11 -10.76 4.99
CA ASP A 159 -1.60 -11.88 4.21
C ASP A 159 -0.07 -12.04 4.31
N THR A 160 0.61 -11.11 4.99
CA THR A 160 2.07 -11.11 5.12
C THR A 160 2.54 -10.89 6.55
N ALA A 161 3.80 -11.18 6.82
CA ALA A 161 4.42 -10.89 8.11
C ALA A 161 4.41 -9.38 8.45
N GLU A 162 4.37 -8.50 7.43
CA GLU A 162 4.25 -7.05 7.64
C GLU A 162 2.90 -6.64 8.25
N ASP A 163 1.93 -7.54 8.31
CA ASP A 163 0.60 -7.29 8.87
C ASP A 163 0.47 -7.74 10.32
N LEU A 164 1.42 -8.50 10.86
CA LEU A 164 1.29 -9.13 12.17
C LEU A 164 1.05 -8.13 13.30
N ASP A 165 1.74 -6.99 13.25
CA ASP A 165 1.60 -5.94 14.25
C ASP A 165 0.20 -5.29 14.20
N MET A 166 -0.33 -5.07 12.99
CA MET A 166 -1.72 -4.62 12.79
C MET A 166 -2.75 -5.68 13.23
N LEU A 167 -2.48 -6.96 12.99
CA LEU A 167 -3.35 -8.04 13.45
C LEU A 167 -3.36 -8.13 14.98
N SER A 168 -2.26 -7.76 15.65
CA SER A 168 -2.14 -7.86 17.11
C SER A 168 -3.02 -6.86 17.88
N ILE A 169 -3.45 -5.77 17.24
CA ILE A 169 -4.31 -4.73 17.83
C ILE A 169 -5.80 -4.96 17.57
N ALA A 170 -6.17 -6.11 17.00
CA ALA A 170 -7.55 -6.45 16.63
C ALA A 170 -8.11 -7.60 17.48
N ASP A 171 -9.42 -7.52 17.78
CA ASP A 171 -10.16 -8.58 18.47
C ASP A 171 -10.37 -9.79 17.54
N GLU A 172 -10.71 -9.52 16.28
CA GLU A 172 -10.99 -10.52 15.26
C GLU A 172 -9.97 -10.43 14.12
N LYS A 173 -8.99 -11.34 14.13
CA LYS A 173 -7.81 -11.28 13.28
C LYS A 173 -7.69 -12.47 12.34
N TYR A 174 -7.39 -12.19 11.08
CA TYR A 174 -7.31 -13.18 10.01
C TYR A 174 -5.99 -13.04 9.25
N MET A 175 -5.19 -14.10 9.24
CA MET A 175 -4.00 -14.22 8.40
C MET A 175 -4.31 -15.15 7.24
N ASN A 176 -4.13 -14.67 6.01
CA ASN A 176 -4.45 -15.43 4.79
C ASN A 176 -5.89 -16.02 4.81
N TRP A 177 -6.86 -15.25 5.31
CA TRP A 177 -8.27 -15.63 5.44
C TRP A 177 -8.54 -16.76 6.45
N VAL A 178 -7.55 -17.12 7.26
CA VAL A 178 -7.70 -18.06 8.37
C VAL A 178 -7.72 -17.27 9.68
N LYS A 179 -8.75 -17.51 10.51
CA LYS A 179 -8.84 -16.88 11.83
C LYS A 179 -7.63 -17.29 12.67
N VAL A 180 -6.90 -16.30 13.18
CA VAL A 180 -5.79 -16.52 14.11
C VAL A 180 -6.40 -16.72 15.49
N LYS A 181 -6.11 -17.87 16.10
CA LYS A 181 -6.48 -18.12 17.50
C LYS A 181 -5.45 -17.44 18.40
N ASP A 182 -5.92 -16.90 19.51
CA ASP A 182 -5.05 -16.41 20.59
C ASP A 182 -4.22 -17.55 21.21
#